data_AF-A0A0C2CVG7-F1
#
_entry.id   AF-A0A0C2CVG7-F1
#
_cell.length_a   1.000
_cell.length_b   1.000
_cell.length_c   1.000
_cell.angle_alpha   90.00
_cell.angle_beta   90.00
_cell.angle_gamma   90.00
#
_symmetry.space_group_name_H-M   'P 1'
#
loop_
_entity.id
_entity.type
_entity.pdbx_description
1 polymer ?
#
loop_
_entity_poly.entity_id
_entity_poly.type
_entity_poly.pdbx_seq_one_letter_code
_entity_poly.pdbx_strand_id
1 'polypeptide(L)'
;MPILSLFRLVEMYVDMRRVARESDDSTFTSPRLLLSVIRMSTALARLRLSNVVLPDDIEEAIRLMQASKDSLRPEMLHQEIRQSPIDRAFAVLRELNSSAGDAVIALQTAVEACARKGISEEALRDAITVHQSNGVIMVDSQQRIRFVMN
;
A
#
# COMPACT_ATOMS: atom_id res chain seq x y z
N MET A 1 -30.81 -8.48 12.56
CA MET A 1 -29.40 -8.60 12.98
C MET A 1 -28.63 -9.76 12.34
N PRO A 2 -29.12 -11.01 12.21
CA PRO A 2 -28.34 -12.11 11.61
C PRO A 2 -28.10 -11.99 10.09
N ILE A 3 -28.90 -11.17 9.40
CA ILE A 3 -28.78 -10.96 7.95
C ILE A 3 -27.56 -10.09 7.60
N LEU A 4 -27.24 -9.11 8.45
CA LEU A 4 -26.12 -8.18 8.22
C LEU A 4 -24.76 -8.90 8.33
N SER A 5 -24.62 -9.82 9.29
CA SER A 5 -23.43 -10.63 9.48
C SER A 5 -23.15 -11.59 8.32
N LEU A 6 -24.20 -12.14 7.70
CA LEU A 6 -24.05 -13.04 6.56
C LEU A 6 -23.58 -12.27 5.32
N PHE A 7 -24.11 -11.07 5.10
CA PHE A 7 -23.74 -10.24 3.96
C PHE A 7 -22.25 -9.89 3.97
N ARG A 8 -21.70 -9.52 5.14
CA ARG A 8 -20.28 -9.19 5.29
C ARG A 8 -19.33 -10.34 4.94
N LEU A 9 -19.68 -11.57 5.34
CA LEU A 9 -18.91 -12.77 5.00
C LEU A 9 -18.92 -13.03 3.49
N VAL A 10 -20.05 -12.78 2.84
CA VAL A 10 -20.18 -12.92 1.38
C VAL A 10 -19.36 -11.84 0.66
N GLU A 11 -19.46 -10.58 1.10
CA GLU A 11 -18.65 -9.47 0.55
C GLU A 11 -17.16 -9.77 0.64
N MET A 12 -16.67 -10.13 1.82
CA MET A 12 -15.27 -10.50 2.02
C MET A 12 -14.83 -11.64 1.09
N TYR A 13 -15.67 -12.66 0.90
CA TYR A 13 -15.36 -13.76 -0.01
C TYR A 13 -15.31 -13.31 -1.48
N VAL A 14 -16.23 -12.46 -1.91
CA VAL A 14 -16.25 -11.89 -3.27
C VAL A 14 -15.01 -11.05 -3.52
N ASP A 15 -14.67 -10.16 -2.58
CA ASP A 15 -13.50 -9.29 -2.67
C ASP A 15 -12.21 -10.10 -2.71
N MET A 16 -12.07 -11.10 -1.84
CA MET A 16 -10.93 -12.02 -1.85
C MET A 16 -10.78 -12.71 -3.22
N ARG A 17 -11.89 -13.18 -3.81
CA ARG A 17 -11.88 -13.82 -5.14
C ARG A 17 -11.58 -12.84 -6.27
N ARG A 18 -11.92 -11.57 -6.11
CA ARG A 18 -11.51 -10.51 -7.04
C ARG A 18 -10.02 -10.24 -6.96
N VAL A 19 -9.49 -10.00 -5.75
CA VAL A 19 -8.06 -9.74 -5.54
C VAL A 19 -7.19 -10.87 -6.09
N ALA A 20 -7.60 -12.13 -5.88
CA ALA A 20 -6.85 -13.27 -6.41
C ALA A 20 -6.84 -13.42 -7.94
N ARG A 21 -7.76 -12.74 -8.66
CA ARG A 21 -7.70 -12.65 -10.12
C ARG A 21 -6.74 -11.56 -10.59
N GLU A 22 -6.56 -10.52 -9.77
CA GLU A 22 -5.72 -9.37 -10.07
C GLU A 22 -4.26 -9.58 -9.60
N SER A 23 -4.03 -10.46 -8.61
CA SER A 23 -2.70 -10.78 -8.08
C SER A 23 -2.17 -12.13 -8.55
N ASP A 24 -0.92 -12.18 -9.01
CA ASP A 24 -0.22 -13.45 -9.36
C ASP A 24 0.05 -14.35 -8.15
N ASP A 25 0.01 -13.79 -6.93
CA ASP A 25 0.17 -14.54 -5.68
C ASP A 25 -1.18 -15.10 -5.20
N SER A 26 -1.55 -16.25 -5.74
CA SER A 26 -2.81 -16.97 -5.49
C SER A 26 -2.78 -17.92 -4.28
N THR A 27 -1.67 -17.94 -3.53
CA THR A 27 -1.36 -18.95 -2.49
C THR A 27 -2.44 -19.08 -1.41
N PHE A 28 -3.26 -18.05 -1.21
CA PHE A 28 -4.28 -17.98 -0.17
C PHE A 28 -5.63 -17.48 -0.70
N THR A 29 -6.19 -18.08 -1.75
CA THR A 29 -7.59 -17.77 -2.12
C THR A 29 -8.36 -19.02 -2.49
N SER A 30 -8.88 -19.70 -1.47
CA SER A 30 -9.75 -20.87 -1.62
C SER A 30 -11.02 -20.71 -0.78
N PRO A 31 -12.10 -21.45 -1.11
CA PRO A 31 -13.31 -21.50 -0.28
C PRO A 31 -13.04 -21.88 1.19
N ARG A 32 -11.91 -22.53 1.50
CA ARG A 32 -11.53 -22.87 2.87
C ARG A 32 -11.28 -21.63 3.72
N LEU A 33 -10.91 -20.48 3.14
CA LEU A 33 -10.69 -19.25 3.89
C LEU A 33 -11.97 -18.68 4.48
N LEU A 34 -13.08 -18.74 3.74
CA LEU A 34 -14.39 -18.36 4.28
C LEU A 34 -14.73 -19.20 5.52
N LEU A 35 -14.49 -20.51 5.45
CA LEU A 35 -14.70 -21.40 6.59
C LEU A 35 -13.76 -21.07 7.76
N SER A 36 -12.49 -20.74 7.49
CA SER A 36 -11.54 -20.31 8.52
C SER A 36 -12.02 -19.07 9.25
N VAL A 37 -12.52 -18.06 8.53
CA VAL A 37 -13.08 -16.83 9.13
C VAL A 37 -14.29 -17.16 10.01
N ILE A 38 -15.23 -17.98 9.53
CA ILE A 38 -16.41 -18.40 10.33
C ILE A 38 -15.99 -19.09 11.64
N ARG A 39 -14.97 -19.96 11.59
CA ARG A 39 -14.45 -20.64 12.78
C ARG A 39 -13.77 -19.67 13.74
N MET A 40 -13.02 -18.70 13.22
CA MET A 40 -12.40 -17.64 14.02
C MET A 40 -13.46 -16.76 14.71
N SER A 41 -14.48 -16.30 13.99
CA SER A 41 -15.58 -15.51 14.57
C SER A 41 -16.32 -16.27 15.67
N THR A 42 -16.53 -17.57 15.49
CA THR A 42 -17.12 -18.43 16.53
C THR A 42 -16.21 -18.55 17.76
N ALA A 43 -14.90 -18.64 17.57
CA ALA A 43 -13.94 -18.67 18.67
C ALA A 43 -13.89 -17.33 19.42
N LEU A 44 -13.92 -16.20 18.71
CA LEU A 44 -13.97 -14.86 19.30
C LEU A 44 -15.24 -14.65 20.15
N ALA A 45 -16.40 -15.11 19.65
CA ALA A 45 -17.64 -15.09 20.43
C ALA A 45 -17.51 -15.90 21.74
N ARG A 46 -16.84 -17.06 21.69
CA ARG A 46 -16.56 -17.89 22.89
C ARG A 46 -15.60 -17.23 23.87
N LEU A 47 -14.61 -16.46 23.40
CA LEU A 47 -13.72 -15.68 24.29
C LEU A 47 -14.47 -14.61 25.07
N ARG A 48 -15.55 -14.06 24.49
CA ARG A 48 -16.50 -13.16 25.18
C ARG A 48 -17.51 -13.92 26.05
N LEU A 49 -17.42 -15.25 26.17
CA LEU A 49 -18.39 -16.11 26.84
C LEU A 49 -19.80 -16.01 26.25
N SER A 50 -19.89 -15.78 24.93
CA SER A 50 -21.15 -15.71 24.20
C SER A 50 -21.33 -16.92 23.29
N ASN A 51 -22.58 -17.37 23.16
CA ASN A 51 -22.99 -18.38 22.19
C ASN A 51 -23.46 -17.77 20.87
N VAL A 52 -23.42 -16.44 20.75
CA VAL A 52 -23.88 -15.71 19.57
C VAL A 52 -22.71 -14.93 18.97
N VAL A 53 -22.47 -15.18 17.68
CA VAL A 53 -21.50 -14.41 16.90
C VAL A 53 -22.09 -13.05 16.57
N LEU A 54 -21.35 -12.00 16.92
CA LEU A 54 -21.71 -10.62 16.61
C LEU A 54 -20.94 -10.14 15.37
N PRO A 55 -21.41 -9.08 14.68
CA PRO A 55 -20.68 -8.49 13.55
C PRO A 55 -19.23 -8.13 13.88
N ASP A 56 -18.96 -7.68 15.10
CA ASP A 56 -17.60 -7.32 15.55
C ASP A 56 -16.64 -8.53 15.57
N ASP A 57 -17.14 -9.74 15.88
CA ASP A 57 -16.34 -10.98 15.80
C ASP A 57 -15.97 -11.34 14.36
N ILE A 58 -16.80 -10.92 13.39
CA ILE A 58 -16.56 -11.15 11.97
C ILE A 58 -15.51 -10.16 11.47
N GLU A 59 -15.67 -8.88 11.78
CA GLU A 59 -14.67 -7.86 11.44
C GLU A 59 -13.30 -8.21 12.01
N GLU A 60 -13.25 -8.59 13.29
CA GLU A 60 -11.98 -8.92 13.94
C GLU A 60 -11.36 -10.19 13.35
N ALA A 61 -12.15 -11.22 13.03
CA ALA A 61 -11.65 -12.41 12.35
C ALA A 61 -11.09 -12.10 10.95
N ILE A 62 -11.75 -11.23 10.18
CA ILE A 62 -11.27 -10.78 8.86
C ILE A 62 -9.97 -10.00 9.02
N ARG A 63 -9.91 -9.07 9.97
CA ARG A 63 -8.71 -8.27 10.26
C ARG A 63 -7.52 -9.15 10.64
N LEU A 64 -7.72 -10.17 11.48
CA LEU A 64 -6.67 -11.13 11.88
C LEU A 64 -6.20 -11.98 10.69
N MET A 65 -7.12 -12.43 9.84
CA MET A 65 -6.79 -13.20 8.63
C MET A 65 -5.93 -12.35 7.67
N GLN A 66 -6.31 -11.08 7.48
CA GLN A 66 -5.56 -10.16 6.62
C GLN A 66 -4.16 -9.89 7.19
N ALA A 67 -4.05 -9.62 8.50
CA ALA A 67 -2.76 -9.42 9.16
C ALA A 67 -1.86 -10.67 9.04
N SER A 68 -2.42 -11.89 9.17
CA SER A 68 -1.68 -13.13 8.95
C SER A 68 -1.15 -13.23 7.52
N LYS A 69 -1.92 -12.80 6.52
CA LYS A 69 -1.50 -12.80 5.11
C LYS A 69 -0.41 -11.74 4.88
N ASP A 70 -0.59 -10.54 5.40
CA ASP A 70 0.36 -9.43 5.23
C ASP A 70 1.72 -9.73 5.87
N SER A 71 1.74 -10.51 6.96
CA SER A 71 2.98 -10.95 7.60
C SER A 71 3.90 -11.79 6.70
N LEU A 72 3.35 -12.43 5.67
CA LEU A 72 4.12 -13.19 4.68
C LEU A 72 4.76 -12.30 3.61
N ARG A 73 4.40 -11.01 3.56
CA ARG A 73 4.91 -10.01 2.61
C ARG A 73 5.68 -8.92 3.34
N PRO A 74 6.83 -9.23 3.97
CA PRO A 74 7.60 -8.24 4.73
C PRO A 74 8.03 -7.05 3.87
N GLU A 75 8.22 -7.23 2.56
CA GLU A 75 8.59 -6.17 1.62
C GLU A 75 7.53 -5.07 1.48
N MET A 76 6.23 -5.40 1.56
CA MET A 76 5.14 -4.42 1.48
C MET A 76 5.00 -3.61 2.79
N LEU A 77 5.19 -4.26 3.94
CA LEU A 77 5.15 -3.59 5.26
C LEU A 77 6.28 -2.55 5.43
N HIS A 78 7.45 -2.81 4.84
CA HIS A 78 8.56 -1.85 4.87
C HIS A 78 8.29 -0.61 4.00
N GLN A 79 7.50 -0.72 2.94
CA GLN A 79 7.17 0.40 2.05
C GLN A 79 6.15 1.37 2.67
N GLU A 80 5.16 0.88 3.42
CA GLU A 80 4.14 1.76 4.04
C GLU A 80 4.60 2.39 5.36
N ILE A 81 5.42 1.70 6.16
CA ILE A 81 5.76 2.15 7.51
C ILE A 81 6.81 3.28 7.50
N ARG A 82 7.58 3.46 6.42
CA ARG A 82 8.56 4.56 6.31
C ARG A 82 8.75 5.06 4.87
N GLN A 83 7.73 5.69 4.26
CA GLN A 83 8.05 6.64 3.21
C GLN A 83 8.70 7.86 3.86
N SER A 84 10.03 7.87 3.93
CA SER A 84 10.77 9.01 4.43
C SER A 84 10.40 10.25 3.60
N PRO A 85 10.60 11.47 4.12
CA PRO A 85 10.41 12.70 3.32
C PRO A 85 11.14 12.64 1.97
N ILE A 86 12.29 11.94 1.93
CA ILE A 86 13.09 11.68 0.72
C ILE A 86 12.36 10.75 -0.25
N ASP A 87 11.81 9.62 0.22
CA ASP A 87 11.08 8.67 -0.63
C ASP A 87 9.82 9.30 -1.22
N ARG A 88 9.13 10.14 -0.43
CA ARG A 88 7.97 10.90 -0.90
C ARG A 88 8.36 11.91 -1.97
N ALA A 89 9.47 12.63 -1.79
CA ALA A 89 9.97 13.55 -2.81
C ALA A 89 10.33 12.81 -4.11
N PHE A 90 10.97 11.64 -4.00
CA PHE A 90 11.32 10.83 -5.17
C PHE A 90 10.09 10.28 -5.90
N ALA A 91 9.04 9.87 -5.17
CA ALA A 91 7.77 9.45 -5.78
C ALA A 91 7.13 10.57 -6.62
N VAL A 92 7.20 11.82 -6.15
CA VAL A 92 6.73 13.00 -6.89
C VAL A 92 7.57 13.23 -8.16
N LEU A 93 8.89 13.10 -8.07
CA LEU A 93 9.76 13.20 -9.26
C LEU A 93 9.43 12.13 -10.31
N ARG A 94 9.14 10.90 -9.86
CA ARG A 94 8.74 9.80 -10.76
C ARG A 94 7.41 10.08 -11.45
N GLU A 95 6.42 10.58 -10.72
CA GLU A 95 5.11 10.96 -11.26
C GLU A 95 5.22 12.08 -12.31
N LEU A 96 6.05 13.09 -12.05
CA LEU A 96 6.35 14.16 -13.00
C LEU A 96 7.01 13.62 -14.28
N ASN A 97 7.92 12.66 -14.16
CA ASN A 97 8.55 12.03 -15.32
C ASN A 97 7.53 11.19 -16.12
N SER A 98 6.71 10.38 -15.45
CA SER A 98 5.67 9.58 -16.12
C SER A 98 4.64 10.43 -16.85
N SER A 99 4.31 11.61 -16.32
CA SER A 99 3.34 12.54 -16.95
C SER A 99 3.93 13.27 -18.16
N ALA A 100 5.25 13.52 -18.16
CA ALA A 100 5.93 14.31 -19.18
C ALA A 100 6.62 13.46 -20.26
N GLY A 101 6.70 12.13 -20.09
CA GLY A 101 7.18 11.18 -21.10
C GLY A 101 8.67 11.31 -21.40
N ASP A 102 9.51 10.90 -20.44
CA ASP A 102 10.99 10.96 -20.52
C ASP A 102 11.55 12.39 -20.72
N ALA A 103 10.73 13.37 -20.33
CA ALA A 103 11.08 14.78 -20.44
C ALA A 103 11.87 15.27 -19.24
N VAL A 104 12.68 16.29 -19.51
CA VAL A 104 13.52 16.96 -18.53
C VAL A 104 12.64 17.77 -17.58
N ILE A 105 12.77 17.52 -16.28
CA ILE A 105 11.99 18.22 -15.23
C ILE A 105 12.81 19.41 -14.73
N ALA A 106 12.27 20.63 -14.79
CA ALA A 106 12.90 21.80 -14.18
C ALA A 106 12.82 21.70 -12.64
N LEU A 107 13.89 22.04 -11.93
CA LEU A 107 13.91 21.98 -10.46
C LEU A 107 12.76 22.80 -9.85
N GLN A 108 12.44 23.96 -10.43
CA GLN A 108 11.35 24.82 -9.95
C GLN A 108 9.99 24.10 -9.98
N THR A 109 9.70 23.35 -11.05
CA THR A 109 8.46 22.57 -11.18
C THR A 109 8.41 21.43 -10.16
N ALA A 110 9.56 20.82 -9.86
CA ALA A 110 9.65 19.79 -8.82
C ALA A 110 9.40 20.36 -7.41
N VAL A 111 9.94 21.56 -7.12
CA VAL A 111 9.71 22.27 -5.85
C VAL A 111 8.23 22.61 -5.68
N GLU A 112 7.58 23.14 -6.72
CA GLU A 112 6.15 23.46 -6.69
C GLU A 112 5.26 22.22 -6.51
N ALA A 113 5.62 21.09 -7.16
CA ALA A 113 4.90 19.84 -6.99
C ALA A 113 5.08 19.24 -5.59
N CYS A 114 6.27 19.32 -5.02
CA CYS A 114 6.56 18.89 -3.65
C CYS A 114 5.85 19.77 -2.62
N ALA A 115 5.85 21.09 -2.81
CA ALA A 115 5.17 22.05 -1.95
C ALA A 115 3.65 21.80 -1.91
N ARG A 116 3.02 21.52 -3.06
CA ARG A 116 1.59 21.15 -3.13
C ARG A 116 1.26 19.88 -2.32
N LYS A 117 2.22 18.98 -2.16
CA LYS A 117 2.09 17.73 -1.38
C LYS A 117 2.64 17.85 0.06
N GLY A 118 3.01 19.06 0.50
CA GLY A 118 3.50 19.32 1.86
C GLY A 118 4.89 18.76 2.16
N ILE A 119 5.71 18.53 1.13
CA ILE A 119 7.08 18.02 1.26
C ILE A 119 8.04 19.22 1.29
N SER A 120 9.00 19.23 2.22
CA SER A 120 9.98 20.32 2.35
C SER A 120 10.95 20.35 1.17
N GLU A 121 11.42 21.54 0.81
CA GLU A 121 12.43 21.71 -0.24
C GLU A 121 13.75 21.00 0.11
N GLU A 122 14.12 20.98 1.39
CA GLU A 122 15.28 20.24 1.90
C GLU A 122 15.16 18.75 1.60
N ALA A 123 14.01 18.13 1.85
CA ALA A 123 13.77 16.72 1.55
C ALA A 123 13.86 16.41 0.04
N LEU A 124 13.46 17.35 -0.82
CA LEU A 124 13.61 17.23 -2.27
C LEU A 124 15.09 17.31 -2.69
N ARG A 125 15.87 18.22 -2.12
CA ARG A 125 17.31 18.35 -2.40
C ARG A 125 18.08 17.11 -1.91
N ASP A 126 17.73 16.59 -0.75
CA ASP A 126 18.31 15.36 -0.22
C ASP A 126 17.96 14.17 -1.13
N ALA A 127 16.71 14.07 -1.58
CA ALA A 127 16.29 13.05 -2.53
C ALA A 127 17.08 13.12 -3.84
N ILE A 128 17.22 14.31 -4.42
CA ILE A 128 18.01 14.50 -5.65
C ILE A 128 19.46 14.05 -5.43
N THR A 129 20.07 14.44 -4.30
CA THR A 129 21.46 14.10 -3.99
C THR A 129 21.66 12.59 -3.83
N VAL A 130 20.81 11.94 -3.04
CA VAL A 130 20.86 10.48 -2.81
C VAL A 130 20.63 9.71 -4.10
N HIS A 131 19.65 10.11 -4.91
CA HIS A 131 19.34 9.40 -6.15
C HIS A 131 20.32 9.73 -7.29
N GLN A 132 21.01 10.88 -7.23
CA GLN A 132 22.12 11.20 -8.11
C GLN A 132 23.37 10.39 -7.77
N SER A 133 23.71 10.22 -6.49
CA SER A 133 24.83 9.34 -6.08
C SER A 133 24.59 7.88 -6.44
N ASN A 134 23.32 7.46 -6.46
CA ASN A 134 22.91 6.12 -6.87
C ASN A 134 22.80 5.95 -8.40
N GLY A 135 23.08 7.01 -9.19
CA GLY A 135 23.05 6.96 -10.66
C GLY A 135 21.65 6.87 -11.28
N VAL A 136 20.59 7.12 -10.51
CA VAL A 136 19.20 7.05 -10.97
C VAL A 136 18.76 8.34 -11.66
N ILE A 137 19.27 9.48 -11.18
CA ILE A 137 18.93 10.82 -11.65
C ILE A 137 20.21 11.58 -12.01
N MET A 138 20.16 12.41 -13.05
CA MET A 138 21.16 13.42 -13.36
C MET A 138 20.56 14.82 -13.31
N VAL A 139 21.33 15.76 -12.75
CA VAL A 139 21.01 17.19 -12.76
C VAL A 139 22.02 17.92 -13.63
N ASP A 140 21.52 18.65 -14.63
CA ASP A 140 22.32 19.49 -15.51
C ASP A 140 22.65 20.84 -14.82
N SER A 141 23.68 21.52 -15.32
CA SER A 141 24.11 22.89 -14.97
C SER A 141 22.98 23.93 -14.94
N GLN A 142 21.90 23.70 -15.70
CA GLN A 142 20.70 24.52 -15.74
C GLN A 142 19.62 24.14 -14.71
N GLN A 143 19.95 23.36 -13.67
CA GLN A 143 19.00 22.89 -12.64
C GLN A 143 17.85 22.07 -13.22
N ARG A 144 18.20 21.18 -14.15
CA ARG A 144 17.27 20.33 -14.88
C ARG A 144 17.51 18.86 -14.55
N ILE A 145 16.47 18.18 -14.11
CA ILE A 145 16.48 16.81 -13.61
C ILE A 145 16.09 15.85 -14.75
N ARG A 146 16.91 14.82 -14.97
CA ARG A 146 16.68 13.74 -15.95
C ARG A 146 16.87 12.38 -15.29
N PHE A 147 16.01 11.41 -15.57
CA PHE A 147 16.21 10.03 -15.11
C PHE A 147 17.14 9.28 -16.06
N VAL A 148 18.04 8.46 -15.51
CA VAL A 148 19.10 7.78 -16.28
C VAL A 148 18.69 6.37 -16.72
N MET A 149 17.74 5.73 -16.03
CA MET A 149 17.22 4.40 -16.37
C MET A 149 15.86 4.49 -17.08
N ASN A 150 15.81 3.99 -18.31
CA ASN A 150 14.61 3.44 -18.97
C ASN A 150 14.57 1.93 -18.75
#